data_AF-A0A7V9EV76-F1
#
_entry.id   AF-A0A7V9EV76-F1
#
_cell.length_a   1.000
_cell.length_b   1.000
_cell.length_c   1.000
_cell.angle_alpha   90.00
_cell.angle_beta   90.00
_cell.angle_gamma   90.00
#
_symmetry.space_group_name_H-M   'P 1'
#
loop_
_entity.id
_entity.type
_entity.pdbx_description
1 polymer ?
#
loop_
_entity_poly.entity_id
_entity_poly.type
_entity_poly.pdbx_seq_one_letter_code
_entity_poly.pdbx_strand_id
1 'polypeptide(L)'
;MKIRSALLYAALIISSAGLACAQSVSFHDAFGNFINPNVRNDHRAPDFGLDPVRRWNQIALIATGLDHTPVLPGEDRIFGEQLGPCRAARAMAIVHIAIFDAVNAIEGGYQSYLPHDPAPAGTSQ
;
A
#
# COMPACT_ATOMS: atom_id res chain seq x y z
N MET A 1 -3.53 -56.78 9.75
CA MET A 1 -4.07 -55.43 9.48
C MET A 1 -4.22 -54.70 10.81
N LYS A 2 -3.46 -53.61 11.07
CA LYS A 2 -3.60 -52.61 12.18
C LYS A 2 -2.28 -51.94 12.67
N ILE A 3 -1.16 -51.98 11.94
CA ILE A 3 0.12 -51.40 12.45
C ILE A 3 0.65 -50.20 11.63
N ARG A 4 0.05 -49.88 10.47
CA ARG A 4 0.52 -48.76 9.63
C ARG A 4 -0.18 -47.42 9.88
N SER A 5 -1.22 -47.38 10.72
CA SER A 5 -2.05 -46.19 10.96
C SER A 5 -1.69 -45.38 12.20
N ALA A 6 -0.85 -45.89 13.12
CA ALA A 6 -0.49 -45.16 14.34
C ALA A 6 0.61 -44.10 14.11
N LEU A 7 1.49 -44.29 13.12
CA LEU A 7 2.59 -43.36 12.84
C LEU A 7 2.15 -42.10 12.09
N LEU A 8 1.01 -42.15 11.37
CA LEU A 8 0.48 -40.99 10.65
C LEU A 8 -0.20 -39.96 11.58
N TYR A 9 -0.69 -40.38 12.75
CA TYR A 9 -1.28 -39.45 13.72
C TYR A 9 -0.24 -38.75 14.60
N ALA A 10 0.89 -39.40 14.89
CA ALA A 10 1.95 -38.78 15.70
C ALA A 10 2.65 -37.61 14.97
N ALA A 11 2.74 -37.66 13.63
CA ALA A 11 3.33 -36.59 12.83
C ALA A 11 2.40 -35.37 12.68
N LEU A 12 1.08 -35.54 12.79
CA LEU A 12 0.11 -34.45 12.63
C LEU A 12 0.01 -33.56 13.89
N ILE A 13 0.30 -34.10 15.07
CA ILE A 13 0.21 -33.33 16.33
C ILE A 13 1.41 -32.39 16.48
N ILE A 14 2.59 -32.75 15.96
CA ILE A 14 3.81 -31.93 16.07
C ILE A 14 3.71 -30.64 15.23
N SER A 15 2.83 -30.57 14.22
CA SER A 15 2.61 -29.32 13.45
C SER A 15 1.71 -28.29 14.13
N SER A 16 1.03 -28.63 15.23
CA SER A 16 0.11 -27.69 15.91
C SER A 16 0.73 -26.96 17.11
N ALA A 17 1.93 -27.36 17.56
CA ALA A 17 2.65 -26.70 18.67
C ALA A 17 3.61 -25.58 18.20
N GLY A 18 3.67 -25.29 16.89
CA GLY A 18 4.46 -24.17 16.34
C GLY A 18 3.70 -22.84 16.27
N LEU A 19 2.44 -22.79 16.74
CA LEU A 19 1.56 -21.63 16.62
C LEU A 19 1.32 -20.94 17.97
N ALA A 20 2.35 -20.77 18.80
CA ALA A 20 2.21 -20.04 20.06
C ALA A 20 3.53 -19.42 20.52
N CYS A 21 4.18 -18.63 19.66
CA CYS A 21 5.04 -17.52 20.08
C CYS A 21 5.27 -16.58 18.88
N ALA A 22 4.20 -16.13 18.23
CA ALA A 22 4.28 -14.85 17.55
C ALA A 22 4.15 -13.81 18.66
N GLN A 23 5.28 -13.38 19.23
CA GLN A 23 5.28 -12.16 20.03
C GLN A 23 4.66 -11.08 19.15
N SER A 24 3.53 -10.52 19.58
CA SER A 24 3.01 -9.32 18.96
C SER A 24 4.02 -8.22 19.25
N VAL A 25 5.00 -8.04 18.38
CA VAL A 25 5.81 -6.82 18.38
C VAL A 25 4.80 -5.70 18.24
N SER A 26 4.69 -4.85 19.27
CA SER A 26 3.71 -3.76 19.20
C SER A 26 4.12 -2.86 18.03
N PHE A 27 3.16 -2.21 17.39
CA PHE A 27 3.45 -1.26 16.31
C PHE A 27 4.47 -0.20 16.76
N HIS A 28 4.41 0.20 18.03
CA HIS A 28 5.37 1.10 18.65
C HIS A 28 6.77 0.47 18.80
N ASP A 29 6.88 -0.82 19.09
CA ASP A 29 8.18 -1.50 19.16
C ASP A 29 8.81 -1.71 17.77
N ALA A 30 7.99 -1.89 16.73
CA ALA A 30 8.45 -2.06 15.36
C ALA A 30 8.80 -0.74 14.64
N PHE A 31 8.10 0.35 14.98
CA PHE A 31 8.14 1.62 14.22
C PHE A 31 8.21 2.89 15.10
N GLY A 32 8.28 2.75 16.43
CA GLY A 32 8.19 3.85 17.40
C GLY A 32 9.48 4.62 17.59
N ASN A 33 9.54 5.76 16.90
CA ASN A 33 10.33 6.99 17.14
C ASN A 33 10.60 7.72 15.80
N PHE A 34 10.24 7.11 14.65
CA PHE A 34 10.39 7.73 13.34
C PHE A 34 9.29 8.73 13.01
N ILE A 35 8.17 8.68 13.72
CA ILE A 35 7.06 9.62 13.54
C ILE A 35 7.27 10.76 14.53
N ASN A 36 7.96 11.81 14.09
CA ASN A 36 8.06 13.06 14.84
C ASN A 36 6.88 13.98 14.44
N PRO A 37 5.88 14.18 15.32
CA PRO A 37 4.72 15.02 15.02
C PRO A 37 5.09 16.52 14.86
N ASN A 38 6.30 16.92 15.28
CA ASN A 38 6.78 18.30 15.18
C ASN A 38 7.60 18.57 13.92
N VAL A 39 7.85 17.56 13.08
CA VAL A 39 8.29 17.84 11.71
C VAL A 39 7.06 18.41 11.02
N ARG A 40 7.05 19.75 10.87
CA ARG A 40 6.20 20.37 9.86
C ARG A 40 6.63 19.74 8.53
N ASN A 41 5.88 18.73 8.11
CA ASN A 41 5.82 18.41 6.70
C ASN A 41 5.31 19.70 6.09
N ASP A 42 6.19 20.50 5.50
CA ASP A 42 5.76 21.46 4.50
C ASP A 42 4.99 20.60 3.51
N HIS A 43 3.66 20.64 3.59
CA HIS A 43 2.78 20.00 2.61
C HIS A 43 3.01 20.80 1.33
N ARG A 44 4.15 20.54 0.68
CA ARG A 44 4.51 21.21 -0.54
C ARG A 44 3.40 20.88 -1.51
N ALA A 45 2.66 21.91 -1.90
CA ALA A 45 1.59 21.76 -2.87
C ALA A 45 2.12 20.97 -4.07
N PRO A 46 1.32 20.07 -4.66
CA PRO A 46 1.71 19.35 -5.86
C PRO A 46 2.24 20.32 -6.91
N ASP A 47 3.33 19.96 -7.58
CA ASP A 47 3.88 20.79 -8.64
C ASP A 47 3.05 20.62 -9.92
N PHE A 48 2.28 21.66 -10.24
CA PHE A 48 1.43 21.71 -11.43
C PHE A 48 2.21 21.98 -12.73
N GLY A 49 3.54 22.09 -12.68
CA GLY A 49 4.42 22.12 -13.85
C GLY A 49 4.91 20.74 -14.30
N LEU A 50 4.71 19.69 -13.50
CA LEU A 50 5.09 18.32 -13.85
C LEU A 50 4.15 17.71 -14.90
N ASP A 51 4.67 16.75 -15.68
CA ASP A 51 3.84 15.87 -16.50
C ASP A 51 2.84 15.10 -15.60
N PRO A 52 1.69 14.67 -16.16
CA PRO A 52 0.63 14.06 -15.37
C PRO A 52 1.09 12.85 -14.53
N VAL A 53 1.96 12.00 -15.06
CA VAL A 53 2.44 10.79 -14.35
C VAL A 53 3.25 11.19 -13.12
N ARG A 54 4.21 12.10 -13.29
CA ARG A 54 5.02 12.59 -12.16
C ARG A 54 4.19 13.35 -11.13
N ARG A 55 3.20 14.14 -11.58
CA ARG A 55 2.29 14.85 -10.68
C ARG A 55 1.50 13.89 -9.80
N TRP A 56 0.88 12.87 -10.40
CA TRP A 56 0.12 11.88 -9.64
C TRP A 56 1.00 11.06 -8.69
N ASN A 57 2.24 10.76 -9.09
CA ASN A 57 3.21 10.15 -8.17
C ASN A 57 3.52 11.07 -6.97
N GLN A 58 3.72 12.38 -7.20
CA GLN A 58 3.96 13.32 -6.12
C GLN A 58 2.75 13.42 -5.16
N ILE A 59 1.53 13.48 -5.71
CA ILE A 59 0.30 13.48 -4.90
C ILE A 59 0.22 12.22 -4.03
N ALA A 60 0.49 11.04 -4.60
CA ALA A 60 0.46 9.78 -3.88
C ALA A 60 1.51 9.69 -2.76
N LEU A 61 2.72 10.23 -3.00
CA LEU A 61 3.77 10.34 -1.99
C LEU A 61 3.38 11.29 -0.84
N ILE A 62 2.81 12.46 -1.16
CA ILE A 62 2.31 13.40 -0.15
C ILE A 62 1.19 12.76 0.67
N ALA A 63 0.24 12.08 0.03
CA ALA A 63 -0.84 11.38 0.70
C ALA A 63 -0.31 10.28 1.64
N THR A 64 0.68 9.50 1.20
CA THR A 64 1.34 8.50 2.05
C THR A 64 2.02 9.14 3.25
N GLY A 65 2.74 10.25 3.06
CA GLY A 65 3.39 10.98 4.16
C GLY A 65 2.37 11.55 5.16
N LEU A 66 1.26 12.11 4.67
CA LEU A 66 0.18 12.64 5.50
C LEU A 66 -0.47 11.54 6.34
N ASP A 67 -0.65 10.36 5.77
CA ASP A 67 -1.21 9.20 6.45
C ASP A 67 -0.29 8.61 7.54
N HIS A 68 1.02 8.89 7.45
CA HIS A 68 2.02 8.58 8.47
C HIS A 68 2.25 9.73 9.46
N THR A 69 1.47 10.82 9.36
CA THR A 69 1.56 11.97 10.25
C THR A 69 0.38 11.97 11.22
N PRO A 70 0.62 11.94 12.55
CA PRO A 70 -0.44 12.01 13.55
C PRO A 70 -1.37 13.21 13.31
N VAL A 71 -2.65 13.02 13.61
CA VAL A 71 -3.67 14.05 13.43
C VAL A 71 -3.55 15.08 14.56
N LEU A 72 -3.55 16.37 14.22
CA LEU A 72 -3.45 17.44 15.21
C LEU A 72 -4.84 17.73 15.84
N PRO A 73 -4.88 18.32 17.05
CA PRO A 73 -6.14 18.76 17.63
C PRO A 73 -6.90 19.72 16.70
N GLY A 74 -8.17 19.41 16.41
CA GLY A 74 -9.04 20.23 15.56
C GLY A 74 -9.04 19.87 14.07
N GLU A 75 -8.28 18.85 13.66
CA GLU A 75 -8.34 18.31 12.29
C GLU A 75 -9.37 17.17 12.19
N ASP A 76 -10.06 17.10 11.05
CA ASP A 76 -11.08 16.08 10.75
C ASP A 76 -10.52 14.91 9.91
N ARG A 77 -9.19 14.70 9.97
CA ARG A 77 -8.51 13.65 9.20
C ARG A 77 -8.55 12.33 9.96
N ILE A 78 -8.70 11.22 9.24
CA ILE A 78 -8.51 9.87 9.79
C ILE A 78 -7.00 9.55 9.77
N PHE A 79 -6.46 9.10 10.90
CA PHE A 79 -5.05 8.72 11.00
C PHE A 79 -4.81 7.29 10.51
N GLY A 80 -3.83 7.12 9.62
CA GLY A 80 -3.23 5.81 9.35
C GLY A 80 -4.08 4.84 8.53
N GLU A 81 -4.90 5.35 7.62
CA GLU A 81 -5.73 4.52 6.75
C GLU A 81 -4.94 3.54 5.89
N GLN A 82 -3.70 3.85 5.52
CA GLN A 82 -2.72 3.01 4.78
C GLN A 82 -1.37 2.93 5.53
N LEU A 83 -1.40 3.02 6.86
CA LEU A 83 -0.20 3.07 7.69
C LEU A 83 0.69 1.82 7.55
N GLY A 84 2.00 2.06 7.52
CA GLY A 84 3.03 1.03 7.53
C GLY A 84 3.48 0.62 6.12
N PRO A 85 4.66 -0.01 6.01
CA PRO A 85 5.33 -0.23 4.73
C PRO A 85 4.52 -1.09 3.75
N CYS A 86 3.87 -2.15 4.24
CA CYS A 86 3.11 -3.05 3.36
C CYS A 86 1.85 -2.40 2.78
N ARG A 87 1.10 -1.63 3.61
CA ARG A 87 -0.16 -1.04 3.21
C ARG A 87 0.06 0.19 2.32
N ALA A 88 1.04 1.02 2.68
CA ALA A 88 1.50 2.12 1.83
C ALA A 88 2.01 1.61 0.47
N ALA A 89 2.83 0.57 0.43
CA ALA A 89 3.31 -0.01 -0.82
C ALA A 89 2.16 -0.54 -1.68
N ARG A 90 1.16 -1.20 -1.07
CA ARG A 90 -0.04 -1.65 -1.77
C ARG A 90 -0.84 -0.48 -2.33
N ALA A 91 -1.03 0.59 -1.56
CA ALA A 91 -1.72 1.79 -2.01
C ALA A 91 -1.01 2.43 -3.21
N MET A 92 0.33 2.57 -3.15
CA MET A 92 1.14 3.06 -4.27
C MET A 92 1.02 2.18 -5.51
N ALA A 93 1.05 0.85 -5.34
CA ALA A 93 0.89 -0.07 -6.47
C ALA A 93 -0.47 0.08 -7.16
N ILE A 94 -1.56 0.22 -6.40
CA ILE A 94 -2.90 0.44 -6.95
C ILE A 94 -2.95 1.74 -7.76
N VAL A 95 -2.40 2.83 -7.23
CA VAL A 95 -2.35 4.12 -7.93
C VAL A 95 -1.57 4.01 -9.23
N HIS A 96 -0.38 3.40 -9.20
CA HIS A 96 0.47 3.28 -10.39
C HIS A 96 -0.10 2.33 -11.45
N ILE A 97 -0.79 1.25 -11.05
CA ILE A 97 -1.54 0.40 -11.99
C ILE A 97 -2.66 1.19 -12.66
N ALA A 98 -3.42 2.00 -11.91
CA ALA A 98 -4.48 2.82 -12.48
C ALA A 98 -3.95 3.88 -13.45
N ILE A 99 -2.82 4.53 -13.13
CA ILE A 99 -2.14 5.46 -14.04
C ILE A 99 -1.68 4.74 -15.30
N PHE A 100 -1.06 3.57 -15.16
CA PHE A 100 -0.62 2.76 -16.30
C PHE A 100 -1.79 2.40 -17.21
N ASP A 101 -2.88 1.87 -16.67
CA ASP A 101 -4.06 1.49 -17.46
C ASP A 101 -4.66 2.72 -18.16
N ALA A 102 -4.74 3.88 -17.49
CA ALA A 102 -5.28 5.10 -18.10
C ALA A 102 -4.41 5.62 -19.26
N VAL A 103 -3.08 5.63 -19.09
CA VAL A 103 -2.15 6.06 -20.15
C VAL A 103 -2.15 5.06 -21.30
N ASN A 104 -2.14 3.76 -21.00
CA ASN A 104 -2.17 2.70 -22.01
C ASN A 104 -3.51 2.67 -22.76
N ALA A 105 -4.63 3.09 -22.16
CA ALA A 105 -5.88 3.25 -22.88
C ALA A 105 -5.80 4.31 -23.99
N ILE A 106 -5.00 5.37 -23.78
CA ILE A 106 -4.85 6.49 -24.71
C ILE A 106 -3.80 6.18 -25.79
N GLU A 107 -2.62 5.73 -25.37
CA GLU A 107 -1.48 5.51 -26.26
C GLU A 107 -1.44 4.09 -26.86
N GLY A 108 -2.00 3.11 -26.15
CA GLY A 108 -1.92 1.70 -26.51
C GLY A 108 -0.50 1.12 -26.40
N GLY A 109 -0.31 -0.05 -27.01
CA GLY A 109 1.00 -0.68 -27.19
C GLY A 109 1.40 -1.70 -26.12
N TYR A 110 0.69 -1.74 -24.98
CA TYR A 110 0.91 -2.74 -23.94
C TYR A 110 -0.37 -3.45 -23.55
N GLN A 111 -0.23 -4.59 -22.87
CA GLN A 111 -1.35 -5.28 -22.26
C GLN A 111 -1.69 -4.59 -20.92
N SER A 112 -2.91 -4.05 -20.84
CA SER A 112 -3.45 -3.46 -19.61
C SER A 112 -3.61 -4.48 -18.49
N TYR A 113 -3.52 -4.02 -17.24
CA TYR A 113 -3.74 -4.85 -16.06
C TYR A 113 -5.22 -5.24 -15.93
N LEU A 114 -6.13 -4.27 -16.07
CA LEU A 114 -7.58 -4.54 -16.20
C LEU A 114 -8.01 -4.49 -17.67
N PRO A 115 -8.97 -5.35 -18.08
CA PRO A 115 -9.62 -5.21 -19.38
C PRO A 115 -10.40 -3.89 -19.48
N HIS A 116 -10.15 -3.12 -20.53
CA HIS A 116 -10.90 -1.92 -20.88
C HIS A 116 -10.79 -1.64 -22.38
N ASP A 117 -11.76 -0.90 -22.91
CA ASP A 117 -11.72 -0.43 -24.29
C ASP A 117 -10.69 0.71 -24.43
N PRO A 118 -10.06 0.87 -25.60
CA PRO A 118 -9.22 2.03 -25.89
C PRO A 118 -9.97 3.35 -25.69
N ALA A 119 -9.26 4.39 -25.27
CA ALA A 119 -9.82 5.72 -25.12
C ALA A 119 -10.24 6.30 -26.49
N PRO A 120 -11.32 7.10 -26.57
CA PRO A 120 -11.67 7.81 -27.79
C PRO A 120 -10.55 8.73 -28.27
N ALA A 121 -10.48 8.94 -29.60
CA ALA A 121 -9.51 9.87 -30.18
C ALA A 121 -9.70 11.30 -29.62
N GLY A 122 -8.60 11.95 -29.24
CA GLY A 122 -8.61 13.31 -28.71
C GLY A 122 -8.91 13.44 -27.21
N THR A 123 -8.83 12.36 -26.42
CA THR A 123 -9.11 12.36 -24.96
C THR A 123 -8.10 13.16 -24.12
N SER A 124 -6.90 13.43 -24.64
CA SER A 124 -5.78 14.05 -23.91
C SER A 124 -5.55 15.55 -24.19
N GLN A 125 -6.59 16.26 -24.68
CA GLN A 125 -6.54 17.69 -25.00
C GLN A 125 -6.46 18.59 -23.76
#